data_AF-A0A2G5L385-F1
#
_entry.id   AF-A0A2G5L385-F1
#
_cell.length_a   1.000
_cell.length_b   1.000
_cell.length_c   1.000
_cell.angle_alpha   90.00
_cell.angle_beta   90.00
_cell.angle_gamma   90.00
#
_symmetry.space_group_name_H-M   'P 1'
#
loop_
_entity.id
_entity.type
_entity.pdbx_description
1 polymer ?
#
loop_
_entity_poly.entity_id
_entity_poly.type
_entity_poly.pdbx_seq_one_letter_code
_entity_poly.pdbx_strand_id
1 'polypeptide(L)'
;MNKPSEITLDVFGKILYALAMADGKVQDAEIKVLQQIVREDEWADRIKLSFDTAMDLEMDPKMVFYKNIRILKTLRSVEYMPYFIHLMNRVAQAHGGVVPAEKEMILDLAEQFKGEEILA
;
A
#
# COMPACT_ATOMS: atom_id res chain seq x y z
N MET A 1 17.13 -3.20 -7.96
CA MET A 1 16.01 -4.05 -7.49
C MET A 1 15.29 -4.54 -8.73
N ASN A 2 14.91 -5.82 -8.82
CA ASN A 2 14.12 -6.30 -9.95
C ASN A 2 12.71 -5.69 -9.90
N LYS A 3 12.00 -5.66 -11.03
CA LYS A 3 10.61 -5.21 -11.05
C LYS A 3 9.73 -6.20 -10.27
N PRO A 4 8.89 -5.74 -9.32
CA PRO A 4 7.92 -6.60 -8.65
C PRO A 4 6.95 -7.22 -9.65
N SER A 5 6.39 -8.40 -9.32
CA SER A 5 5.35 -9.00 -10.14
C SER A 5 4.11 -8.10 -10.23
N GLU A 6 3.33 -8.21 -11.31
CA GLU A 6 2.08 -7.45 -11.44
C GLU A 6 1.12 -7.73 -10.28
N ILE A 7 1.08 -8.97 -9.78
CA ILE A 7 0.27 -9.35 -8.62
C ILE A 7 0.75 -8.60 -7.37
N THR A 8 2.06 -8.46 -7.17
CA THR A 8 2.62 -7.69 -6.04
C THR A 8 2.18 -6.23 -6.13
N LEU A 9 2.28 -5.61 -7.30
CA LEU A 9 1.88 -4.21 -7.53
C LEU A 9 0.36 -4.02 -7.35
N ASP A 10 -0.45 -4.97 -7.80
CA ASP A 10 -1.90 -4.97 -7.57
C ASP A 10 -2.27 -5.00 -6.09
N VAL A 11 -1.55 -5.84 -5.35
CA VAL A 11 -1.76 -6.00 -3.91
C VAL A 11 -1.33 -4.73 -3.17
N PHE A 12 -0.26 -4.07 -3.61
CA PHE A 12 0.16 -2.76 -3.08
C PHE A 12 -0.90 -1.69 -3.29
N GLY A 13 -1.44 -1.57 -4.51
CA GLY A 13 -2.49 -0.59 -4.81
C GLY A 13 -3.73 -0.78 -3.94
N LYS A 14 -4.17 -2.03 -3.76
CA LYS A 14 -5.31 -2.38 -2.89
C LYS A 14 -5.06 -2.03 -1.42
N ILE A 15 -3.87 -2.32 -0.91
CA ILE A 15 -3.53 -1.97 0.49
C ILE A 15 -3.43 -0.45 0.67
N LEU A 16 -2.90 0.31 -0.31
CA LEU A 16 -2.89 1.77 -0.25
C LEU A 16 -4.30 2.36 -0.25
N TYR A 17 -5.24 1.77 -0.99
CA TYR A 17 -6.65 2.16 -0.92
C TYR A 17 -7.23 1.91 0.48
N ALA A 18 -6.98 0.74 1.06
CA ALA A 18 -7.43 0.44 2.41
C ALA A 18 -6.82 1.41 3.45
N LEU A 19 -5.56 1.80 3.26
CA LEU A 19 -4.87 2.78 4.10
C LEU A 19 -5.52 4.16 4.00
N ALA A 20 -5.73 4.66 2.78
CA ALA A 20 -6.37 5.96 2.53
C ALA A 20 -7.83 6.02 3.01
N MET A 21 -8.51 4.86 3.09
CA MET A 21 -9.86 4.73 3.64
C MET A 21 -9.90 4.52 5.15
N ALA A 22 -8.76 4.50 5.85
CA ALA A 22 -8.71 4.17 7.28
C ALA A 22 -9.49 5.16 8.16
N ASP A 23 -9.60 6.42 7.76
CA ASP A 23 -10.39 7.47 8.43
C ASP A 23 -11.84 7.59 7.88
N GLY A 24 -12.21 6.73 6.93
CA GLY A 24 -13.54 6.66 6.33
C GLY A 24 -13.69 7.36 4.98
N LYS A 25 -12.67 8.08 4.47
CA LYS A 25 -12.72 8.63 3.12
C LYS A 25 -11.32 8.89 2.54
N VAL A 26 -11.09 8.51 1.28
CA VAL A 26 -9.90 8.92 0.54
C VAL A 26 -9.90 10.44 0.37
N GLN A 27 -8.77 11.07 0.66
CA GLN A 27 -8.58 12.51 0.53
C GLN A 27 -7.96 12.86 -0.84
N ASP A 28 -8.34 14.00 -1.42
CA ASP A 28 -7.77 14.48 -2.69
C ASP A 28 -6.23 14.61 -2.65
N ALA A 29 -5.66 14.91 -1.48
CA ALA A 29 -4.23 15.02 -1.29
C ALA A 29 -3.50 13.67 -1.45
N GLU A 30 -4.10 12.58 -0.97
CA GLU A 30 -3.57 11.21 -1.10
C GLU A 30 -3.56 10.77 -2.57
N ILE A 31 -4.63 11.09 -3.30
CA ILE A 31 -4.74 10.84 -4.74
C ILE A 31 -3.64 11.60 -5.50
N LYS A 32 -3.40 12.88 -5.16
CA LYS A 32 -2.34 13.69 -5.77
C LYS A 32 -0.95 13.12 -5.49
N VAL A 33 -0.70 12.60 -4.29
CA VAL A 33 0.56 11.93 -3.96
C VAL A 33 0.74 10.65 -4.77
N LEU A 34 -0.31 9.84 -4.93
CA LEU A 34 -0.26 8.66 -5.81
C LEU A 34 0.06 9.04 -7.27
N GLN A 35 -0.56 10.10 -7.80
CA GLN A 35 -0.25 10.62 -9.14
C GLN A 35 1.20 11.11 -9.26
N GLN A 36 1.75 11.67 -8.18
CA GLN A 36 3.16 12.04 -8.15
C GLN A 36 4.08 10.82 -8.13
N ILE A 37 3.79 9.82 -7.31
CA ILE A 37 4.54 8.55 -7.24
C ILE A 37 4.58 7.89 -8.63
N VAL A 38 3.46 7.87 -9.35
CA VAL A 38 3.37 7.36 -10.72
C VAL A 38 4.31 8.05 -11.70
N ARG A 39 4.50 9.36 -11.56
CA ARG A 39 5.44 10.11 -12.41
C ARG A 39 6.90 9.85 -12.06
N GLU A 40 7.17 9.38 -10.85
CA GLU A 40 8.52 9.12 -10.34
C GLU A 40 8.95 7.66 -10.54
N ASP A 41 8.00 6.73 -10.70
CA ASP A 41 8.25 5.29 -10.72
C ASP A 41 7.38 4.56 -11.77
N GLU A 42 8.04 3.94 -12.76
CA GLU A 42 7.39 3.16 -13.82
C GLU A 42 6.54 1.98 -13.30
N TRP A 43 6.76 1.51 -12.08
CA TRP A 43 5.97 0.43 -11.47
C TRP A 43 4.66 0.94 -10.87
N ALA A 44 4.61 2.22 -10.52
CA ALA A 44 3.52 2.80 -9.78
C ALA A 44 2.25 3.00 -10.62
N ASP A 45 2.33 2.97 -11.95
CA ASP A 45 1.14 2.93 -12.82
C ASP A 45 0.19 1.79 -12.45
N ARG A 46 0.74 0.59 -12.21
CA ARG A 46 -0.06 -0.58 -11.84
C ARG A 46 -0.63 -0.45 -10.43
N ILE A 47 0.14 0.13 -9.51
CA ILE A 47 -0.30 0.42 -8.14
C ILE A 47 -1.50 1.38 -8.20
N LYS A 48 -1.40 2.47 -8.97
CA LYS A 48 -2.49 3.44 -9.13
C LYS A 48 -3.73 2.80 -9.75
N LEU A 49 -3.56 2.03 -10.83
CA LEU A 49 -4.69 1.35 -11.47
C LEU A 49 -5.45 0.47 -10.46
N SER A 50 -4.73 -0.31 -9.65
CA SER A 50 -5.37 -1.17 -8.67
C SER A 50 -5.93 -0.42 -7.46
N PHE A 51 -5.39 0.75 -7.12
CA PHE A 51 -5.97 1.66 -6.12
C PHE A 51 -7.30 2.20 -6.63
N ASP A 52 -7.30 2.79 -7.83
CA ASP A 52 -8.49 3.38 -8.45
C ASP A 52 -9.59 2.34 -8.59
N THR A 53 -9.26 1.13 -9.05
CA THR A 53 -10.22 0.03 -9.18
C THR A 53 -10.86 -0.35 -7.84
N ALA A 54 -10.08 -0.37 -6.74
CA ALA A 54 -10.62 -0.70 -5.42
C ALA A 54 -11.54 0.40 -4.89
N MET A 55 -11.21 1.66 -5.19
CA MET A 55 -12.01 2.84 -4.87
C MET A 55 -13.33 2.86 -5.68
N ASP A 56 -13.26 2.68 -6.99
CA ASP A 56 -14.42 2.67 -7.90
C ASP A 56 -15.41 1.55 -7.59
N LEU A 57 -14.90 0.42 -7.08
CA LEU A 57 -15.72 -0.72 -6.63
C LEU A 57 -16.18 -0.60 -5.17
N GLU A 58 -15.85 0.50 -4.48
CA GLU A 58 -16.17 0.75 -3.07
C GLU A 58 -15.84 -0.46 -2.18
N MET A 59 -14.66 -1.05 -2.41
CA MET A 59 -14.30 -2.27 -1.71
C MET A 59 -14.19 -2.00 -0.20
N ASP A 60 -14.61 -2.97 0.61
CA ASP A 60 -14.49 -2.85 2.08
C ASP A 60 -12.99 -2.76 2.48
N PRO A 61 -12.54 -1.65 3.08
CA PRO A 61 -11.12 -1.40 3.28
C PRO A 61 -10.49 -2.40 4.26
N LYS A 62 -11.23 -2.82 5.28
CA LYS A 62 -10.77 -3.80 6.26
C LYS A 62 -10.53 -5.17 5.61
N MET A 63 -11.49 -5.64 4.82
CA MET A 63 -11.40 -6.90 4.07
C MET A 63 -10.31 -6.83 3.01
N VAL A 64 -10.19 -5.70 2.30
CA VAL A 64 -9.12 -5.47 1.34
C VAL A 64 -7.76 -5.60 2.02
N PHE A 65 -7.54 -4.92 3.14
CA PHE A 65 -6.27 -4.97 3.86
C PHE A 65 -5.87 -6.40 4.25
N TYR A 66 -6.72 -7.09 5.03
CA TYR A 66 -6.38 -8.42 5.54
C TYR A 66 -6.27 -9.49 4.44
N LYS A 67 -7.11 -9.43 3.40
CA LYS A 67 -7.02 -10.35 2.26
C LYS A 67 -5.70 -10.16 1.52
N ASN A 68 -5.31 -8.92 1.27
CA ASN A 68 -4.11 -8.61 0.48
C ASN A 68 -2.81 -8.86 1.25
N ILE A 69 -2.79 -8.66 2.58
CA ILE A 69 -1.68 -9.11 3.42
C ILE A 69 -1.47 -10.62 3.31
N ARG A 70 -2.55 -11.42 3.36
CA ARG A 70 -2.44 -12.88 3.19
C ARG A 70 -1.87 -13.25 1.83
N ILE A 71 -2.24 -12.53 0.77
CA ILE A 71 -1.67 -12.73 -0.56
C ILE A 71 -0.18 -12.38 -0.56
N LEU A 72 0.23 -11.23 -0.01
CA LEU A 72 1.65 -10.86 0.08
C LEU A 72 2.52 -11.97 0.71
N LYS A 73 2.06 -12.58 1.80
CA LYS A 73 2.77 -13.68 2.47
C LYS A 73 2.96 -14.93 1.61
N THR A 74 2.19 -15.08 0.54
CA THR A 74 2.36 -16.19 -0.43
C THR A 74 3.28 -15.82 -1.59
N LEU A 75 3.64 -14.54 -1.72
CA LEU A 75 4.50 -14.01 -2.76
C LEU A 75 5.92 -13.83 -2.22
N ARG A 76 6.90 -13.74 -3.14
CA ARG A 76 8.25 -13.28 -2.80
C ARG A 76 8.28 -11.75 -2.66
N SER A 77 7.52 -11.19 -1.71
CA SER A 77 7.33 -9.75 -1.59
C SER A 77 8.23 -9.04 -0.57
N VAL A 78 8.96 -9.80 0.25
CA VAL A 78 9.82 -9.29 1.34
C VAL A 78 10.81 -8.23 0.85
N GLU A 79 11.49 -8.50 -0.26
CA GLU A 79 12.50 -7.59 -0.84
C GLU A 79 11.91 -6.22 -1.22
N TYR A 80 10.60 -6.13 -1.43
CA TYR A 80 9.89 -4.91 -1.80
C TYR A 80 9.21 -4.22 -0.61
N MET A 81 9.21 -4.81 0.58
CA MET A 81 8.56 -4.24 1.76
C MET A 81 9.12 -2.87 2.16
N PRO A 82 10.45 -2.61 2.13
CA PRO A 82 10.96 -1.27 2.42
C PRO A 82 10.41 -0.20 1.48
N TYR A 83 10.34 -0.51 0.18
CA TYR A 83 9.72 0.35 -0.82
C TYR A 83 8.23 0.55 -0.52
N PHE A 84 7.51 -0.53 -0.22
CA PHE A 84 6.08 -0.46 -0.02
C PHE A 84 5.69 0.32 1.25
N ILE A 85 6.40 0.09 2.37
CA ILE A 85 6.24 0.87 3.60
C ILE A 85 6.55 2.36 3.35
N HIS A 86 7.55 2.66 2.52
CA HIS A 86 7.82 4.05 2.13
C HIS A 86 6.63 4.67 1.38
N LEU A 87 6.01 3.95 0.44
CA LEU A 87 4.81 4.43 -0.26
C LEU A 87 3.64 4.66 0.72
N MET A 88 3.38 3.72 1.62
CA MET A 88 2.32 3.86 2.63
C MET A 88 2.51 5.12 3.46
N ASN A 89 3.74 5.39 3.91
CA ASN A 89 4.06 6.60 4.66
C ASN A 89 3.86 7.87 3.83
N ARG A 90 4.26 7.88 2.54
CA ARG A 90 4.05 9.05 1.67
C ARG A 90 2.58 9.37 1.49
N VAL A 91 1.74 8.35 1.27
CA VAL A 91 0.30 8.52 1.10
C VAL A 91 -0.34 9.01 2.40
N ALA A 92 -0.09 8.35 3.53
CA ALA A 92 -0.65 8.75 4.82
C ALA A 92 -0.18 10.15 5.28
N GLN A 93 1.01 10.58 4.89
CA GLN A 93 1.49 11.94 5.19
C GLN A 93 0.82 13.03 4.34
N ALA A 94 0.11 12.68 3.27
CA ALA A 94 -0.41 13.64 2.30
C ALA A 94 -1.47 14.57 2.89
N HIS A 95 -2.24 14.11 3.87
CA HIS A 95 -3.34 14.87 4.46
C HIS A 95 -3.23 15.00 5.99
N GLY A 96 -2.58 16.07 6.46
CA GLY A 96 -2.53 16.38 7.90
C GLY A 96 -1.60 15.48 8.72
N GLY A 97 -0.77 14.67 8.05
CA GLY A 97 0.12 13.70 8.68
C GLY A 97 -0.55 12.35 8.97
N VAL A 98 0.25 11.36 9.37
CA VAL A 98 -0.22 9.98 9.57
C VAL A 98 -1.16 9.91 10.78
N VAL A 99 -2.43 9.58 10.55
CA VAL A 99 -3.42 9.44 11.63
C VAL A 99 -3.28 8.09 12.36
N PRO A 100 -3.85 7.93 13.57
CA PRO A 100 -3.65 6.71 14.36
C PRO A 100 -4.03 5.41 13.65
N ALA A 101 -5.13 5.40 12.87
CA ALA A 101 -5.59 4.22 12.15
C ALA A 101 -4.62 3.80 11.03
N GLU A 102 -4.13 4.77 10.24
CA GLU A 102 -3.11 4.51 9.21
C GLU A 102 -1.80 4.02 9.82
N LYS A 103 -1.38 4.65 10.93
CA LYS A 103 -0.18 4.27 11.67
C LYS A 103 -0.27 2.83 12.15
N GLU A 104 -1.41 2.41 12.68
CA GLU A 104 -1.65 1.03 13.10
C GLU A 104 -1.51 0.06 11.92
N MET A 105 -2.08 0.38 10.75
CA MET A 105 -1.94 -0.45 9.56
C MET A 105 -0.50 -0.56 9.05
N ILE A 106 0.26 0.54 9.07
CA ILE A 106 1.68 0.55 8.69
C ILE A 106 2.50 -0.31 9.66
N LEU A 107 2.25 -0.18 10.96
CA LEU A 107 2.94 -0.96 12.00
C LEU A 107 2.58 -2.45 11.94
N ASP A 108 1.32 -2.79 11.73
CA ASP A 108 0.86 -4.18 11.56
C ASP A 108 1.54 -4.82 10.35
N LEU A 109 1.58 -4.13 9.21
CA LEU A 109 2.29 -4.63 8.05
C LEU A 109 3.80 -4.80 8.35
N ALA A 110 4.45 -3.79 8.93
CA ALA A 110 5.87 -3.87 9.25
C ALA A 110 6.18 -5.03 10.20
N GLU A 111 5.35 -5.27 11.22
CA GLU A 111 5.51 -6.37 12.17
C GLU A 111 5.34 -7.74 11.49
N GLN A 112 4.35 -7.85 10.59
CA GLN A 112 4.11 -9.10 9.86
C GLN A 112 5.23 -9.49 8.91
N PHE A 113 6.06 -8.54 8.47
CA PHE A 113 7.18 -8.77 7.55
C PHE A 113 8.57 -8.55 8.20
N LYS A 114 8.64 -8.13 9.47
CA LYS A 114 9.90 -8.03 10.26
C LYS A 114 10.64 -9.37 10.38
N GLY A 115 9.92 -10.48 10.35
CA GLY A 115 10.47 -11.82 10.54
C GLY A 115 11.01 -12.48 9.28
N GLU A 116 10.85 -11.86 8.10
CA GLU A 116 11.15 -12.53 6.83
C GLU A 116 12.56 -12.23 6.28
N GLU A 117 13.42 -11.51 7.01
CA GLU A 117 14.90 -11.51 6.84
C GLU A 117 15.64 -10.80 8.00
N ILE A 118 16.21 -11.57 8.95
CA ILE A 118 17.52 -11.24 9.57
C ILE A 118 18.30 -12.56 9.78
N LEU A 119 18.53 -13.33 8.72
CA LEU A 119 19.64 -14.30 8.62
C LEU A 119 19.89 -14.57 7.13
N ALA A 120 20.65 -13.67 6.51
CA ALA A 120 21.52 -13.96 5.38
C ALA A 120 22.84 -13.22 5.61
#